data_AF-A0A1T3BM51-F1
#
_entry.id   AF-A0A1T3BM51-F1
#
_cell.length_a   1.000
_cell.length_b   1.000
_cell.length_c   1.000
_cell.angle_alpha   90.00
_cell.angle_beta   90.00
_cell.angle_gamma   90.00
#
_symmetry.space_group_name_H-M   'P 1'
#
loop_
_entity.id
_entity.type
_entity.pdbx_description
1 polymer ?
#
loop_
_entity_poly.entity_id
_entity_poly.type
_entity_poly.pdbx_seq_one_letter_code
_entity_poly.pdbx_strand_id
1 'polypeptide(L)'
;MKPFCRVMSNGEDVTKALMDYVLSIEITDEAEDKSDRITIELDDRARISDNGFLEIPLIGTVLSITLGYEEGKARDMGSYLIDEISVSSPPQSLSVTGRAASMSTSYRTPKSQSYHQTTLGKII
;
A
#
# COMPACT_ATOMS: atom_id res chain seq x y z
N MET A 1 15.18 -12.95 16.48
CA MET A 1 14.08 -12.89 15.49
C MET A 1 13.99 -11.46 14.99
N LYS A 2 14.45 -11.20 13.75
CA LYS A 2 14.49 -9.86 13.15
C LYS A 2 13.31 -9.71 12.18
N PRO A 3 12.41 -8.72 12.37
CA PRO A 3 11.33 -8.48 11.42
C PRO A 3 11.91 -7.98 10.10
N PHE A 4 11.27 -8.34 8.99
CA PHE A 4 11.57 -7.80 7.69
C PHE A 4 10.27 -7.34 7.01
N CYS A 5 10.40 -6.29 6.22
CA CYS A 5 9.40 -5.86 5.27
C CYS A 5 10.07 -5.81 3.90
N ARG A 6 9.40 -6.34 2.88
CA ARG A 6 9.79 -6.19 1.48
C ARG A 6 8.76 -5.32 0.79
N VAL A 7 9.24 -4.30 0.08
CA VAL A 7 8.44 -3.32 -0.65
C VAL A 7 8.83 -3.36 -2.12
N MET A 8 7.86 -3.71 -2.96
CA MET A 8 7.99 -3.68 -4.41
C MET A 8 7.24 -2.46 -4.93
N SER A 9 7.88 -1.64 -5.76
CA SER A 9 7.30 -0.47 -6.43
C SER A 9 7.19 -0.76 -7.92
N ASN A 10 5.97 -0.87 -8.46
CA ASN A 10 5.73 -1.19 -9.88
C ASN A 10 6.53 -2.41 -10.41
N GLY A 11 6.84 -3.39 -9.55
CA GLY A 11 7.62 -4.59 -9.88
C GLY A 11 9.13 -4.48 -9.65
N GLU A 12 9.65 -3.33 -9.22
CA GLU A 12 11.04 -3.15 -8.79
C GLU A 12 11.17 -3.25 -7.27
N ASP A 13 12.21 -3.93 -6.78
CA ASP A 13 12.46 -4.06 -5.34
C ASP A 13 13.15 -2.80 -4.80
N VAL A 14 12.40 -2.00 -4.04
CA VAL A 14 12.88 -0.76 -3.42
C VAL A 14 13.19 -0.92 -1.93
N THR A 15 13.13 -2.16 -1.41
CA THR A 15 13.22 -2.46 0.02
C THR A 15 14.47 -1.87 0.65
N LYS A 16 15.64 -2.08 0.03
CA LYS A 16 16.92 -1.63 0.60
C LYS A 16 16.98 -0.09 0.69
N ALA A 17 16.49 0.61 -0.32
CA ALA A 17 16.49 2.07 -0.35
C ALA A 17 15.50 2.64 0.67
N LEU A 18 14.35 1.99 0.85
CA LEU A 18 13.29 2.47 1.74
C LEU A 18 13.58 2.17 3.22
N MET A 19 14.02 0.95 3.54
CA MET A 19 14.12 0.46 4.93
C MET A 19 15.13 1.23 5.79
N ASP A 20 16.10 1.92 5.20
CA ASP A 20 17.03 2.79 5.92
C ASP A 20 16.34 4.03 6.53
N TYR A 21 15.16 4.40 6.01
CA TYR A 21 14.40 5.59 6.38
C TYR A 21 13.05 5.27 7.04
N VAL A 22 12.61 4.00 7.04
CA VAL A 22 11.32 3.61 7.63
C VAL A 22 11.34 3.76 9.14
N LEU A 23 10.42 4.58 9.65
CA LEU A 23 10.11 4.73 11.07
C LEU A 23 8.99 3.77 11.49
N SER A 24 7.94 3.67 10.68
CA SER A 24 6.83 2.73 10.92
C SER A 24 6.12 2.34 9.63
N ILE A 25 5.49 1.17 9.66
CA ILE A 25 4.57 0.70 8.62
C ILE A 25 3.31 0.21 9.34
N GLU A 26 2.18 0.81 9.00
CA GLU A 26 0.86 0.44 9.49
C GLU A 26 0.00 -0.03 8.32
N ILE A 27 -0.64 -1.18 8.49
CA ILE A 27 -1.61 -1.72 7.55
C ILE A 27 -2.89 -1.99 8.31
N THR A 28 -3.99 -1.41 7.83
CA THR A 28 -5.32 -1.55 8.41
C THR A 28 -6.21 -2.24 7.40
N ASP A 29 -6.63 -3.46 7.74
CA ASP A 29 -7.68 -4.22 7.05
C ASP A 29 -9.03 -3.61 7.44
N GLU A 30 -9.73 -3.04 6.46
CA GLU A 30 -10.97 -2.31 6.68
C GLU A 30 -12.15 -3.16 6.21
N ALA A 31 -13.19 -3.29 7.04
CA ALA A 31 -14.37 -4.05 6.70
C ALA A 31 -15.36 -3.26 5.82
N GLU A 32 -16.30 -3.99 5.23
CA GLU A 32 -17.45 -3.46 4.46
C GLU A 32 -17.06 -2.80 3.12
N ASP A 33 -17.38 -1.52 2.92
CA ASP A 33 -17.17 -0.79 1.67
C ASP A 33 -15.90 0.08 1.67
N LYS A 34 -15.12 0.01 2.77
CA LYS A 34 -13.84 0.70 2.88
C LYS A 34 -12.73 -0.19 2.31
N SER A 35 -11.78 0.43 1.65
CA SER A 35 -10.57 -0.26 1.18
C SER A 35 -9.51 -0.27 2.27
N ASP A 36 -8.73 -1.34 2.33
CA ASP A 36 -7.55 -1.42 3.22
C ASP A 36 -6.65 -0.21 3.03
N ARG A 37 -6.04 0.21 4.14
CA ARG A 37 -5.17 1.39 4.18
C ARG A 37 -3.76 0.98 4.57
N ILE A 38 -2.79 1.63 3.95
CA ILE A 38 -1.40 1.58 4.37
C ILE A 38 -0.90 2.98 4.71
N THR A 39 -0.10 3.07 5.77
CA THR A 39 0.66 4.27 6.11
C THR A 39 2.10 3.88 6.40
N ILE A 40 3.03 4.56 5.75
CA ILE A 40 4.47 4.39 5.92
C ILE A 40 5.03 5.74 6.39
N GLU A 41 5.58 5.76 7.60
CA GLU A 41 6.31 6.91 8.11
C GLU A 41 7.78 6.77 7.79
N LEU A 42 8.33 7.80 7.18
CA LEU A 42 9.70 7.86 6.71
C LEU A 42 10.40 9.06 7.35
N ASP A 43 11.67 8.85 7.64
CA ASP A 43 12.60 9.87 8.06
C ASP A 43 13.06 10.66 6.82
N ASP A 44 12.80 11.97 6.79
CA ASP A 44 13.11 12.85 5.65
C ASP A 44 14.50 13.51 5.80
N ARG A 45 15.46 12.80 6.40
CA ARG A 45 16.87 13.20 6.37
C ARG A 45 17.43 13.07 4.95
N ALA A 46 18.26 14.03 4.57
CA ALA A 46 19.05 13.93 3.35
C ALA A 46 19.92 12.66 3.36
N ARG A 47 19.92 11.93 2.24
CA ARG A 47 20.74 10.74 2.04
C ARG A 47 22.22 11.12 2.19
N ILE A 48 22.95 10.36 3.02
CA ILE A 48 24.37 10.63 3.31
C ILE A 48 25.26 10.38 2.07
N SER A 49 24.81 9.53 1.12
CA SER A 49 25.58 9.14 -0.06
C SER A 49 25.81 10.25 -1.09
N ASP A 50 24.82 11.10 -1.26
CA ASP A 50 24.69 12.00 -2.41
C ASP A 50 24.01 13.33 -2.05
N ASN A 51 23.74 13.56 -0.76
CA ASN A 51 22.97 14.70 -0.28
C ASN A 51 21.58 14.83 -0.96
N GLY A 52 21.08 13.74 -1.55
CA GLY A 52 19.80 13.68 -2.24
C GLY A 52 18.64 13.39 -1.29
N PHE A 53 17.42 13.60 -1.77
CA PHE A 53 16.21 13.19 -1.06
C PHE A 53 15.92 11.70 -1.32
N LEU A 54 15.17 11.06 -0.41
CA LEU A 54 14.73 9.68 -0.59
C LEU A 54 13.95 9.56 -1.92
N GLU A 55 14.21 8.51 -2.70
CA GLU A 55 13.41 8.17 -3.88
C GLU A 55 12.06 7.61 -3.41
N ILE A 56 11.19 8.53 -2.97
CA ILE A 56 9.88 8.22 -2.44
C ILE A 56 8.99 7.79 -3.60
N PRO A 57 8.20 6.71 -3.46
CA PRO A 57 7.23 6.34 -4.47
C PRO A 57 6.28 7.50 -4.72
N LEU A 58 6.15 7.89 -6.00
CA LEU A 58 5.28 8.99 -6.40
C LEU A 58 3.81 8.64 -6.14
N ILE A 59 2.98 9.65 -5.91
CA ILE A 59 1.53 9.50 -5.93
C ILE A 59 1.11 8.81 -7.24
N GLY A 60 0.26 7.79 -7.13
CA GLY A 60 -0.17 6.93 -8.24
C GLY A 60 0.68 5.66 -8.42
N THR A 61 1.76 5.50 -7.67
CA THR A 61 2.58 4.27 -7.67
C THR A 61 1.85 3.15 -6.92
N VAL A 62 1.94 1.92 -7.43
CA VAL A 62 1.44 0.73 -6.72
C VAL A 62 2.59 0.09 -5.96
N LEU A 63 2.43 -0.01 -4.64
CA LEU A 63 3.34 -0.72 -3.76
C LEU A 63 2.78 -2.09 -3.37
N SER A 64 3.56 -3.16 -3.57
CA SER A 64 3.24 -4.48 -3.03
C SER A 64 4.08 -4.75 -1.79
N ILE A 65 3.41 -5.16 -0.70
CA ILE A 65 4.01 -5.24 0.62
C ILE A 65 4.02 -6.69 1.10
N THR A 66 5.18 -7.14 1.58
CA THR A 66 5.33 -8.45 2.22
C THR A 66 5.96 -8.25 3.59
N LEU A 67 5.33 -8.78 4.65
CA LEU A 67 5.84 -8.71 6.02
C LEU A 67 6.22 -10.10 6.53
N GLY A 68 7.24 -10.17 7.38
CA GLY A 68 7.62 -11.42 8.02
C GLY A 68 8.81 -11.27 8.97
N TYR A 69 9.46 -12.40 9.25
CA TYR A 69 10.72 -12.46 10.01
C TYR A 69 11.78 -13.16 9.17
N GLU A 70 13.04 -12.74 9.27
CA GLU A 70 14.14 -13.21 8.39
C GLU A 70 14.30 -14.74 8.38
N GLU A 71 14.07 -15.40 9.51
CA GLU A 71 14.18 -16.87 9.67
C GLU A 71 12.81 -17.57 9.62
N GLY A 72 11.74 -16.83 9.36
CA GLY A 72 10.37 -17.28 9.50
C GLY A 72 9.59 -17.29 8.18
N LYS A 73 8.27 -17.40 8.30
CA LYS A 73 7.36 -17.28 7.16
C LYS A 73 7.14 -15.80 6.84
N ALA A 74 7.23 -15.49 5.56
CA ALA A 74 6.75 -14.23 5.00
C ALA A 74 5.27 -14.36 4.67
N ARG A 75 4.52 -13.25 4.76
CA ARG A 75 3.14 -13.17 4.32
C ARG A 75 2.96 -11.95 3.42
N ASP A 76 2.30 -12.17 2.30
CA ASP A 76 1.86 -11.12 1.40
C ASP A 76 0.73 -10.32 2.06
N MET A 77 0.89 -8.99 2.10
CA MET A 77 -0.08 -8.04 2.65
C MET A 77 -0.89 -7.34 1.56
N GLY A 78 -0.67 -7.68 0.29
CA GLY A 78 -1.38 -7.10 -0.84
C GLY A 78 -0.68 -5.90 -1.47
N SER A 79 -1.40 -5.24 -2.36
CA SER A 79 -0.92 -4.09 -3.13
C SER A 79 -1.74 -2.85 -2.86
N TYR A 80 -1.07 -1.71 -2.71
CA TYR A 80 -1.65 -0.43 -2.32
C TYR A 80 -1.27 0.64 -3.33
N LEU A 81 -2.26 1.37 -3.83
CA LEU A 81 -2.08 2.57 -4.65
C LEU A 81 -1.80 3.74 -3.72
N ILE A 82 -0.63 4.36 -3.85
CA ILE A 82 -0.26 5.55 -3.10
C ILE A 82 -1.06 6.73 -3.61
N ASP A 83 -1.74 7.44 -2.71
CA ASP A 83 -2.61 8.55 -3.06
C ASP A 83 -2.25 9.85 -2.33
N GLU A 84 -1.55 9.76 -1.20
CA GLU A 84 -1.18 10.92 -0.40
C GLU A 84 0.26 10.82 0.11
N ILE A 85 0.96 11.96 0.05
CA ILE A 85 2.27 12.17 0.65
C ILE A 85 2.21 13.47 1.43
N SER A 86 2.51 13.43 2.72
CA SER A 86 2.57 14.62 3.57
C SER A 86 3.96 14.75 4.20
N VAL A 87 4.40 16.00 4.37
CA VAL A 87 5.69 16.34 4.98
C VAL A 87 5.41 17.14 6.25
N SER A 88 6.10 16.80 7.33
CA SER A 88 6.05 17.50 8.61
C SER A 88 7.42 18.09 8.95
N SER A 89 7.43 19.22 9.66
CA SER A 89 8.63 19.90 10.15
C SER A 89 8.28 20.76 11.37
N PRO A 90 8.94 20.67 12.55
CA PRO A 90 9.90 19.68 13.08
C PRO A 90 9.26 18.63 14.05
N PRO A 91 9.77 17.38 14.13
CA PRO A 91 10.90 16.82 13.36
C PRO A 91 10.56 16.64 11.87
N GLN A 92 11.58 16.49 11.04
CA GLN A 92 11.42 16.31 9.58
C GLN A 92 10.99 14.86 9.30
N SER A 93 9.72 14.67 8.95
CA SER A 93 9.17 13.35 8.64
C SER A 93 8.26 13.41 7.43
N LEU A 94 8.11 12.26 6.77
CA LEU A 94 7.32 12.08 5.58
C LEU A 94 6.34 10.93 5.81
N SER A 95 5.05 11.20 5.65
CA SER A 95 4.01 10.18 5.72
C SER A 95 3.51 9.86 4.32
N VAL A 96 3.63 8.59 3.92
CA VAL A 96 3.14 8.06 2.66
C VAL A 96 1.93 7.19 2.95
N THR A 97 0.78 7.56 2.39
CA THR A 97 -0.47 6.82 2.56
C THR A 97 -0.94 6.25 1.22
N GLY A 98 -1.55 5.07 1.28
CA GLY A 98 -2.19 4.45 0.13
C GLY A 98 -3.41 3.61 0.51
N ARG A 99 -4.18 3.24 -0.51
CA ARG A 99 -5.36 2.36 -0.39
C ARG A 99 -5.18 1.11 -1.24
N ALA A 100 -5.83 0.01 -0.88
CA ALA A 100 -5.77 -1.24 -1.65
C ALA A 100 -5.98 -1.00 -3.16
N ALA A 101 -5.00 -1.39 -3.99
CA ALA A 101 -5.01 -1.26 -5.44
C ALA A 101 -5.99 -2.24 -6.11
N SER A 102 -6.40 -3.28 -5.40
CA SER A 102 -7.32 -4.31 -5.86
C SER A 102 -8.57 -4.38 -4.98
N MET A 103 -9.52 -3.49 -5.20
CA MET A 103 -10.92 -3.91 -5.22
C MET A 103 -11.38 -3.80 -6.65
N SER A 104 -11.75 -4.94 -7.23
CA SER A 104 -12.39 -5.02 -8.54
C SER A 104 -13.43 -3.91 -8.69
N THR A 105 -13.17 -2.96 -9.58
CA THR A 105 -14.10 -1.94 -10.05
C THR A 105 -15.42 -2.53 -10.55
N SER A 106 -15.49 -3.85 -10.77
CA SER A 106 -16.69 -4.56 -11.21
C SER A 106 -17.85 -4.57 -10.21
N TYR A 107 -17.60 -4.32 -8.91
CA TYR A 107 -18.65 -4.37 -7.88
C TYR A 107 -19.07 -3.01 -7.30
N ARG A 108 -18.32 -1.93 -7.58
CA ARG A 108 -18.64 -0.57 -7.09
C ARG A 108 -19.50 0.25 -8.06
N THR A 109 -19.85 -0.31 -9.23
CA THR A 109 -20.88 0.30 -10.09
C THR A 109 -22.24 -0.33 -9.76
N PRO A 110 -23.27 0.43 -9.34
CA PRO A 110 -24.63 -0.09 -9.30
C PRO A 110 -25.02 -0.50 -10.72
N LYS A 111 -25.04 -1.82 -10.99
CA LYS A 111 -25.56 -2.37 -12.23
C LYS A 111 -27.06 -2.57 -12.05
N SER A 112 -27.88 -1.72 -12.65
CA SER A 112 -29.30 -2.04 -12.83
C SER A 112 -29.42 -3.09 -13.93
N GLN A 113 -29.97 -4.24 -13.59
CA GLN A 113 -30.36 -5.27 -14.56
C GLN A 113 -31.86 -5.52 -14.43
N SER A 114 -32.59 -5.25 -15.50
CA SER A 114 -34.02 -5.55 -15.60
C SER A 114 -34.19 -6.95 -16.18
N TYR A 115 -34.73 -7.86 -15.37
CA TYR A 115 -35.08 -9.21 -15.80
C TYR A 115 -36.57 -9.25 -16.12
N HIS A 116 -36.93 -9.35 -17.40
CA HIS A 116 -38.31 -9.58 -17.82
C HIS A 116 -38.48 -11.05 -18.20
N GLN A 117 -39.55 -11.69 -17.73
CA GLN A 117 -39.91 -13.08 -18.04
C GLN A 117 -38.83 -14.14 -17.70
N THR A 118 -38.05 -13.94 -16.62
CA THR A 118 -37.07 -14.93 -16.15
C THR A 118 -37.54 -15.59 -14.85
N THR A 119 -37.32 -16.90 -14.71
CA THR A 119 -37.65 -17.65 -13.49
C THR A 119 -36.52 -17.54 -12.45
N LEU A 120 -36.85 -17.56 -11.15
CA LEU A 120 -35.88 -17.43 -10.04
C LEU A 120 -34.71 -18.42 -10.16
N GLY A 121 -34.94 -19.64 -10.66
CA GLY A 121 -33.89 -20.65 -10.85
C GLY A 121 -32.86 -20.33 -11.95
N LYS A 122 -33.02 -19.23 -12.69
CA LYS A 122 -32.09 -18.75 -13.73
C LYS A 122 -31.23 -17.56 -13.26
N ILE A 123 -31.50 -17.03 -12.07
CA ILE A 123 -30.87 -15.81 -11.51
C ILE A 123 -29.89 -16.16 -10.37
N ILE A 124 -29.83 -17.42 -9.94
CA ILE A 124 -28.97 -17.93 -8.86
C ILE A 124 -27.83 -18.76 -9.47
#